data_AF-A0A7J6R3R0-F1
#
_entry.id   AF-A0A7J6R3R0-F1
#
_cell.length_a   1.000
_cell.length_b   1.000
_cell.length_c   1.000
_cell.angle_alpha   90.00
_cell.angle_beta   90.00
_cell.angle_gamma   90.00
#
_symmetry.space_group_name_H-M   'P 1'
#
loop_
_entity.id
_entity.type
_entity.pdbx_description
1 polymer ?
#
loop_
_entity_poly.entity_id
_entity_poly.type
_entity_poly.pdbx_seq_one_letter_code
_entity_poly.pdbx_strand_id
1 'polypeptide(L)'
;ADGSPLDFRMVHVPPKTYGPGEKRAVYKQFQNYPRIVDASRAPSYAPTSPDQKPSVPIGYIDMPEGTTYGYWDAAYGVMNEAGLSMGESSCSGRLSSVPKGEGPNGSGALFWVGELSDIALEVCSTARCAIQTMGKLAEEHGFYGSVGVKEAGEALTIADGTEVWVFHILADDTAEGAVWAAQRVPKGHATIVPNVFVIREIDPTDGDNFMFSDNIFDIALRLGWWNGEGLLDFAAT
;
A
#
# COMPACT_ATOMS: atom_id res chain seq x y z
N ALA A 1 16.68 1.31 -13.56
CA ALA A 1 15.53 1.72 -14.38
C ALA A 1 15.17 0.54 -15.24
N ASP A 2 14.11 -0.19 -14.89
CA ASP A 2 13.59 -1.21 -15.79
C ASP A 2 13.12 -0.51 -17.09
N GLY A 3 13.32 -1.18 -18.22
CA GLY A 3 13.20 -0.59 -19.56
C GLY A 3 11.78 -0.46 -20.10
N SER A 4 10.76 -0.43 -19.24
CA SER A 4 9.36 -0.28 -19.66
C SER A 4 8.98 1.22 -19.76
N PRO A 5 8.06 1.61 -20.67
CA PRO A 5 7.61 2.99 -20.78
C PRO A 5 6.72 3.36 -19.58
N LEU A 6 7.34 3.71 -18.46
CA LEU A 6 6.66 4.16 -17.24
C LEU A 6 5.98 5.53 -17.46
N ASP A 7 4.76 5.67 -16.98
CA ASP A 7 4.12 6.97 -16.82
C ASP A 7 4.86 7.76 -15.73
N PHE A 8 5.71 8.70 -16.15
CA PHE A 8 6.55 9.50 -15.26
C PHE A 8 5.85 10.77 -14.75
N ARG A 9 4.57 10.98 -15.08
CA ARG A 9 3.84 12.18 -14.68
C ARG A 9 3.66 12.22 -13.16
N MET A 10 4.01 13.33 -12.55
CA MET A 10 3.53 13.65 -11.22
C MET A 10 2.20 14.38 -11.35
N VAL A 11 1.13 13.81 -10.81
CA VAL A 11 -0.25 14.30 -10.93
C VAL A 11 -0.72 14.81 -9.59
N HIS A 12 -1.14 16.08 -9.53
CA HIS A 12 -1.89 16.58 -8.39
C HIS A 12 -3.35 16.12 -8.50
N VAL A 13 -3.76 15.30 -7.54
CA VAL A 13 -5.15 14.89 -7.31
C VAL A 13 -5.77 15.88 -6.34
N PRO A 14 -6.78 16.67 -6.76
CA PRO A 14 -7.38 17.67 -5.89
C PRO A 14 -8.21 17.04 -4.76
N PRO A 15 -8.43 17.78 -3.65
CA PRO A 15 -9.40 17.41 -2.63
C PRO A 15 -10.76 17.04 -3.24
N LYS A 16 -11.37 15.98 -2.73
CA LYS A 16 -12.73 15.56 -3.10
C LYS A 16 -13.61 15.44 -1.86
N THR A 17 -14.83 15.95 -1.96
CA THR A 17 -15.85 15.77 -0.93
C THR A 17 -16.63 14.50 -1.20
N TYR A 18 -16.65 13.59 -0.22
CA TYR A 18 -17.46 12.37 -0.26
C TYR A 18 -18.71 12.53 0.59
N GLY A 19 -19.86 12.17 0.01
CA GLY A 19 -21.15 12.08 0.69
C GLY A 19 -21.44 10.68 1.27
N PRO A 20 -22.58 10.51 1.95
CA PRO A 20 -22.96 9.24 2.56
C PRO A 20 -23.03 8.10 1.53
N GLY A 21 -22.25 7.04 1.76
CA GLY A 21 -22.20 5.84 0.90
C GLY A 21 -21.51 6.05 -0.45
N GLU A 22 -20.83 7.18 -0.66
CA GLU A 22 -20.01 7.38 -1.84
C GLU A 22 -18.75 6.51 -1.78
N LYS A 23 -18.38 5.98 -2.94
CA LYS A 23 -17.29 5.02 -3.07
C LYS A 23 -16.16 5.58 -3.93
N ARG A 24 -14.94 5.12 -3.65
CA ARG A 24 -13.75 5.37 -4.47
C ARG A 24 -13.43 4.12 -5.28
N ALA A 25 -13.26 4.29 -6.59
CA ALA A 25 -12.82 3.22 -7.49
C ALA A 25 -11.36 2.82 -7.17
N VAL A 26 -11.08 1.52 -7.26
CA VAL A 26 -9.73 0.96 -7.13
C VAL A 26 -9.32 0.35 -8.47
N TYR A 27 -8.17 0.75 -8.99
CA TYR A 27 -7.66 0.29 -10.26
C TYR A 27 -6.54 -0.75 -10.10
N LYS A 28 -6.47 -1.68 -11.05
CA LYS A 28 -5.36 -2.63 -11.13
C LYS A 28 -4.06 -1.90 -11.40
N GLN A 29 -2.95 -2.40 -10.86
CA GLN A 29 -1.62 -1.90 -11.16
C GLN A 29 -1.37 -1.85 -12.67
N PHE A 30 -1.03 -0.67 -13.17
CA PHE A 30 -0.62 -0.46 -14.55
C PHE A 30 0.36 0.72 -14.61
N GLN A 31 1.59 0.47 -15.04
CA GLN A 31 2.64 1.50 -14.99
C GLN A 31 2.84 2.24 -16.30
N ASN A 32 2.28 1.75 -17.42
CA ASN A 32 2.44 2.40 -18.72
C ASN A 32 1.59 3.66 -18.84
N TYR A 33 2.00 4.60 -19.68
CA TYR A 33 1.17 5.77 -19.97
C TYR A 33 -0.08 5.41 -20.81
N PRO A 34 -1.28 5.89 -20.42
CA PRO A 34 -1.61 6.49 -19.13
C PRO A 34 -1.79 5.43 -18.04
N ARG A 35 -1.27 5.67 -16.82
CA ARG A 35 -1.38 4.71 -15.70
C ARG A 35 -2.83 4.41 -15.34
N ILE A 36 -3.68 5.44 -15.41
CA ILE A 36 -5.14 5.36 -15.37
C ILE A 36 -5.75 6.41 -16.31
N VAL A 37 -6.97 6.14 -16.77
CA VAL A 37 -7.83 7.10 -17.49
C VAL A 37 -9.10 7.30 -16.67
N ASP A 38 -9.11 8.37 -15.87
CA ASP A 38 -10.21 8.72 -14.97
C ASP A 38 -10.22 10.23 -14.71
N ALA A 39 -11.00 10.97 -15.49
CA ALA A 39 -11.15 12.42 -15.33
C ALA A 39 -11.80 12.81 -13.98
N SER A 40 -12.49 11.86 -13.32
CA SER A 40 -13.08 12.09 -11.99
C SER A 40 -12.06 11.98 -10.86
N ARG A 41 -10.93 11.29 -11.09
CA ARG A 41 -9.79 11.25 -10.17
C ARG A 41 -9.07 12.59 -10.20
N ALA A 42 -8.60 13.01 -11.38
CA ALA A 42 -7.94 14.29 -11.57
C ALA A 42 -8.08 14.74 -13.03
N PRO A 43 -8.10 16.06 -13.31
CA PRO A 43 -8.10 16.56 -14.68
C PRO A 43 -6.93 16.03 -15.53
N SER A 44 -5.76 15.80 -14.91
CA SER A 44 -4.58 15.24 -15.59
C SER A 44 -4.75 13.76 -15.98
N TYR A 45 -5.76 13.07 -15.44
CA TYR A 45 -6.13 11.69 -15.82
C TYR A 45 -7.27 11.65 -16.85
N ALA A 46 -7.69 12.80 -17.37
CA ALA A 46 -8.61 12.84 -18.50
C ALA A 46 -7.96 12.24 -19.77
N PRO A 47 -8.74 11.56 -20.63
CA PRO A 47 -8.23 11.02 -21.87
C PRO A 47 -7.71 12.13 -22.79
N THR A 48 -6.53 11.93 -23.37
CA THR A 48 -5.91 12.88 -24.33
C THR A 48 -6.20 12.56 -25.79
N SER A 49 -6.82 11.41 -26.07
CA SER A 49 -7.26 11.01 -27.40
C SER A 49 -8.48 10.08 -27.35
N PRO A 50 -9.24 9.92 -28.46
CA PRO A 50 -10.38 8.99 -28.54
C PRO A 50 -10.03 7.52 -28.30
N ASP A 51 -8.76 7.15 -28.46
CA ASP A 51 -8.26 5.78 -28.28
C ASP A 51 -8.03 5.44 -26.81
N GLN A 52 -7.81 6.46 -25.95
CA GLN A 52 -7.73 6.26 -24.50
C GLN A 52 -9.12 6.01 -23.92
N LYS A 53 -9.42 4.73 -23.66
CA LYS A 53 -10.67 4.32 -23.02
C LYS A 53 -10.55 4.51 -21.50
N PRO A 54 -11.67 4.84 -20.81
CA PRO A 54 -11.69 4.89 -19.35
C PRO A 54 -11.17 3.58 -18.74
N SER A 55 -10.37 3.70 -17.69
CA SER A 55 -9.89 2.55 -16.93
C SER A 55 -11.09 1.83 -16.29
N VAL A 56 -11.01 0.49 -16.23
CA VAL A 56 -12.04 -0.34 -15.59
C VAL A 56 -11.60 -0.61 -14.15
N PRO A 57 -12.37 -0.19 -13.13
CA PRO A 57 -12.07 -0.53 -11.74
C PRO A 57 -12.16 -2.03 -11.49
N ILE A 58 -11.30 -2.55 -10.62
CA ILE A 58 -11.37 -3.93 -10.12
C ILE A 58 -12.15 -4.05 -8.80
N GLY A 59 -12.53 -2.91 -8.23
CA GLY A 59 -13.40 -2.83 -7.07
C GLY A 59 -13.60 -1.39 -6.62
N TYR A 60 -14.24 -1.26 -5.46
CA TYR A 60 -14.58 0.01 -4.85
C TYR A 60 -14.47 -0.11 -3.34
N ILE A 61 -14.05 0.96 -2.67
CA ILE A 61 -14.11 1.09 -1.22
C ILE A 61 -15.01 2.23 -0.81
N ASP A 62 -15.58 2.12 0.39
CA ASP A 62 -16.29 3.22 1.02
C ASP A 62 -15.28 4.27 1.50
N MET A 63 -15.58 5.54 1.25
CA MET A 63 -14.76 6.65 1.72
C MET A 63 -15.42 7.33 2.93
N PRO A 64 -14.63 7.88 3.86
CA PRO A 64 -15.19 8.67 4.94
C PRO A 64 -15.93 9.89 4.39
N GLU A 65 -17.05 10.23 5.01
CA GLU A 65 -17.77 11.46 4.68
C GLU A 65 -16.90 12.69 4.98
N GLY A 66 -16.96 13.69 4.09
CA GLY A 66 -16.22 14.94 4.23
C GLY A 66 -15.22 15.17 3.10
N THR A 67 -14.40 16.20 3.27
CA THR A 67 -13.40 16.60 2.27
C THR A 67 -12.06 15.95 2.56
N THR A 68 -11.57 15.22 1.57
CA THR A 68 -10.26 14.57 1.56
C THR A 68 -9.13 15.56 1.30
N TYR A 69 -7.89 15.14 1.52
CA TYR A 69 -6.72 15.94 1.19
C TYR A 69 -6.40 15.88 -0.30
N GLY A 70 -5.88 16.98 -0.83
CA GLY A 70 -5.17 16.99 -2.09
C GLY A 70 -3.81 16.32 -1.97
N TYR A 71 -3.42 15.52 -2.96
CA TYR A 71 -2.16 14.78 -2.95
C TYR A 71 -1.47 14.73 -4.31
N TRP A 72 -0.19 14.38 -4.28
CA TRP A 72 0.62 14.16 -5.46
C TRP A 72 0.83 12.67 -5.65
N ASP A 73 0.40 12.20 -6.82
CA ASP A 73 0.50 10.84 -7.28
C ASP A 73 1.58 10.75 -8.38
N ALA A 74 2.32 9.65 -8.39
CA ALA A 74 3.28 9.29 -9.42
C ALA A 74 3.07 7.80 -9.77
N ALA A 75 4.12 6.97 -9.74
CA ALA A 75 3.92 5.52 -9.78
C ALA A 75 3.19 5.00 -8.52
N TYR A 76 3.35 5.74 -7.43
CA TYR A 76 2.76 5.54 -6.11
C TYR A 76 2.47 6.92 -5.51
N GLY A 77 1.70 6.97 -4.42
CA GLY A 77 1.46 8.17 -3.65
C GLY A 77 2.77 8.78 -3.14
N VAL A 78 2.95 10.09 -3.35
CA VAL A 78 4.20 10.81 -3.01
C VAL A 78 4.04 11.60 -1.72
N MET A 79 3.07 12.52 -1.68
CA MET A 79 2.79 13.34 -0.50
C MET A 79 1.42 14.01 -0.60
N ASN A 80 0.90 14.54 0.51
CA ASN A 80 -0.32 15.34 0.52
C ASN A 80 -0.12 16.75 1.11
N GLU A 81 -1.16 17.57 1.02
CA GLU A 81 -1.15 18.95 1.52
C GLU A 81 -1.01 19.08 3.05
N ALA A 82 -1.23 17.98 3.79
CA ALA A 82 -1.02 17.92 5.24
C ALA A 82 0.46 17.69 5.62
N GLY A 83 1.35 17.46 4.65
CA GLY A 83 2.77 17.19 4.88
C GLY A 83 3.08 15.73 5.22
N LEU A 84 2.13 14.80 4.99
CA LEU A 84 2.39 13.37 4.97
C LEU A 84 3.05 13.00 3.64
N SER A 85 4.12 12.20 3.68
CA SER A 85 4.91 11.79 2.53
C SER A 85 5.27 10.32 2.57
N MET A 86 5.48 9.73 1.40
CA MET A 86 5.80 8.33 1.22
C MET A 86 6.90 8.12 0.19
N GLY A 87 7.69 7.07 0.40
CA GLY A 87 8.59 6.48 -0.57
C GLY A 87 8.35 4.97 -0.60
N GLU A 88 8.68 4.32 -1.71
CA GLU A 88 8.39 2.90 -1.94
C GLU A 88 9.65 2.15 -2.38
N SER A 89 9.70 0.85 -2.05
CA SER A 89 10.68 -0.12 -2.54
C SER A 89 10.05 -1.51 -2.65
N SER A 90 10.06 -2.08 -3.85
CA SER A 90 9.52 -3.42 -4.10
C SER A 90 10.42 -4.49 -3.51
N CYS A 91 9.83 -5.43 -2.77
CA CYS A 91 10.54 -6.39 -1.94
C CYS A 91 10.14 -7.83 -2.29
N SER A 92 11.08 -8.75 -2.13
CA SER A 92 10.76 -10.18 -2.19
C SER A 92 9.81 -10.56 -1.05
N GLY A 93 8.82 -11.40 -1.34
CA GLY A 93 7.85 -11.91 -0.35
C GLY A 93 7.66 -13.42 -0.50
N ARG A 94 7.49 -14.13 0.62
CA ARG A 94 7.25 -15.59 0.59
C ARG A 94 5.83 -15.98 0.24
N LEU A 95 4.88 -15.06 0.45
CA LEU A 95 3.49 -15.18 0.05
C LEU A 95 3.19 -14.13 -1.01
N SER A 96 2.32 -14.50 -1.94
CA SER A 96 1.93 -13.65 -3.07
C SER A 96 0.46 -13.84 -3.38
N SER A 97 -0.20 -12.77 -3.80
CA SER A 97 -1.53 -12.82 -4.40
C SER A 97 -1.48 -12.32 -5.85
N VAL A 98 -2.64 -12.34 -6.49
CA VAL A 98 -2.90 -11.78 -7.81
C VAL A 98 -4.06 -10.79 -7.70
N PRO A 99 -4.26 -9.90 -8.68
CA PRO A 99 -5.41 -9.01 -8.69
C PRO A 99 -6.72 -9.77 -8.57
N LYS A 100 -7.67 -9.19 -7.85
CA LYS A 100 -9.01 -9.74 -7.64
C LYS A 100 -9.66 -10.19 -8.95
N GLY A 101 -10.11 -11.45 -8.99
CA GLY A 101 -10.73 -12.05 -10.16
C GLY A 101 -9.75 -12.79 -11.08
N GLU A 102 -8.43 -12.67 -10.86
CA GLU A 102 -7.40 -13.36 -11.65
C GLU A 102 -6.89 -14.63 -10.98
N GLY A 103 -7.27 -14.87 -9.72
CA GLY A 103 -6.96 -16.09 -8.99
C GLY A 103 -7.92 -17.24 -9.27
N PRO A 104 -7.61 -18.46 -8.77
CA PRO A 104 -8.49 -19.61 -8.90
C PRO A 104 -9.91 -19.32 -8.41
N ASN A 105 -10.93 -19.70 -9.19
CA ASN A 105 -12.33 -19.45 -8.88
C ASN A 105 -12.70 -17.96 -8.71
N GLY A 106 -11.88 -17.04 -9.25
CA GLY A 106 -12.11 -15.60 -9.13
C GLY A 106 -11.56 -14.98 -7.84
N SER A 107 -10.72 -15.70 -7.10
CA SER A 107 -10.01 -15.17 -5.92
C SER A 107 -9.00 -14.08 -6.29
N GLY A 108 -8.38 -13.50 -5.26
CA GLY A 108 -7.31 -12.51 -5.38
C GLY A 108 -7.56 -11.27 -4.55
N ALA A 109 -6.58 -10.38 -4.55
CA ALA A 109 -6.53 -9.19 -3.73
C ALA A 109 -6.97 -7.93 -4.49
N LEU A 110 -7.65 -7.02 -3.79
CA LEU A 110 -8.09 -5.76 -4.36
C LEU A 110 -6.93 -4.76 -4.49
N PHE A 111 -6.00 -4.78 -3.54
CA PHE A 111 -5.01 -3.73 -3.42
C PHE A 111 -3.60 -4.12 -3.85
N TRP A 112 -2.98 -3.21 -4.58
CA TRP A 112 -1.53 -3.08 -4.68
C TRP A 112 -1.12 -1.79 -3.97
N VAL A 113 0.19 -1.61 -3.75
CA VAL A 113 0.71 -0.53 -2.90
C VAL A 113 0.33 0.88 -3.38
N GLY A 114 0.25 1.12 -4.70
CA GLY A 114 -0.10 2.44 -5.24
C GLY A 114 -1.47 2.91 -4.75
N GLU A 115 -2.51 2.08 -4.94
CA GLU A 115 -3.86 2.42 -4.49
C GLU A 115 -3.96 2.58 -2.96
N LEU A 116 -3.25 1.75 -2.17
CA LEU A 116 -3.20 1.92 -0.72
C LEU A 116 -2.58 3.25 -0.31
N SER A 117 -1.44 3.59 -0.92
CA SER A 117 -0.73 4.85 -0.66
C SER A 117 -1.57 6.07 -1.03
N ASP A 118 -2.27 6.02 -2.17
CA ASP A 118 -3.16 7.09 -2.61
C ASP A 118 -4.33 7.29 -1.64
N ILE A 119 -4.99 6.21 -1.21
CA ILE A 119 -6.11 6.28 -0.26
C ILE A 119 -5.63 6.85 1.07
N ALA A 120 -4.48 6.39 1.56
CA ALA A 120 -3.91 6.90 2.81
C ALA A 120 -3.58 8.40 2.70
N LEU A 121 -2.99 8.86 1.59
CA LEU A 121 -2.73 10.28 1.37
C LEU A 121 -4.02 11.09 1.21
N GLU A 122 -5.09 10.50 0.69
CA GLU A 122 -6.40 11.13 0.53
C GLU A 122 -7.10 11.34 1.89
N VAL A 123 -6.89 10.47 2.89
CA VAL A 123 -7.66 10.51 4.15
C VAL A 123 -6.84 10.80 5.42
N CYS A 124 -5.51 10.76 5.38
CA CYS A 124 -4.65 10.88 6.56
C CYS A 124 -3.73 12.10 6.55
N SER A 125 -3.44 12.62 7.74
CA SER A 125 -2.45 13.68 7.97
C SER A 125 -1.22 13.22 8.78
N THR A 126 -1.20 11.98 9.27
CA THR A 126 -0.11 11.42 10.07
C THR A 126 0.34 10.06 9.55
N ALA A 127 1.59 9.71 9.81
CA ALA A 127 2.19 8.43 9.40
C ALA A 127 1.46 7.24 10.03
N ARG A 128 1.05 7.36 11.30
CA ARG A 128 0.28 6.32 11.99
C ARG A 128 -1.09 6.11 11.38
N CYS A 129 -1.81 7.18 11.04
CA CYS A 129 -3.08 7.08 10.33
C CYS A 129 -2.90 6.36 9.00
N ALA A 130 -1.86 6.71 8.24
CA ALA A 130 -1.57 6.10 6.96
C ALA A 130 -1.29 4.60 7.08
N ILE A 131 -0.44 4.19 8.01
CA ILE A 131 -0.11 2.78 8.27
C ILE A 131 -1.36 1.98 8.63
N GLN A 132 -2.15 2.48 9.58
CA GLN A 132 -3.39 1.82 10.01
C GLN A 132 -4.41 1.73 8.89
N THR A 133 -4.55 2.79 8.08
CA THR A 133 -5.46 2.81 6.93
C THR A 133 -5.05 1.79 5.87
N MET A 134 -3.78 1.79 5.48
CA MET A 134 -3.26 0.85 4.48
C MET A 134 -3.35 -0.60 4.99
N GLY A 135 -2.94 -0.83 6.23
CA GLY A 135 -2.98 -2.15 6.87
C GLY A 135 -4.39 -2.71 6.93
N LYS A 136 -5.34 -1.94 7.46
CA LYS A 136 -6.75 -2.36 7.57
C LYS A 136 -7.36 -2.68 6.21
N LEU A 137 -7.17 -1.82 5.21
CA LEU A 137 -7.70 -2.04 3.87
C LEU A 137 -7.12 -3.30 3.24
N ALA A 138 -5.83 -3.56 3.45
CA ALA A 138 -5.16 -4.75 2.95
C ALA A 138 -5.58 -6.03 3.68
N GLU A 139 -5.83 -5.97 4.99
CA GLU A 139 -6.39 -7.10 5.75
C GLU A 139 -7.82 -7.43 5.31
N GLU A 140 -8.65 -6.41 5.07
CA GLU A 140 -10.06 -6.59 4.68
C GLU A 140 -10.27 -6.98 3.21
N HIS A 141 -9.38 -6.54 2.32
CA HIS A 141 -9.59 -6.66 0.87
C HIS A 141 -8.42 -7.30 0.11
N GLY A 142 -7.38 -7.71 0.82
CA GLY A 142 -6.23 -8.39 0.28
C GLY A 142 -5.19 -7.47 -0.32
N PHE A 143 -3.95 -7.96 -0.32
CA PHE A 143 -2.81 -7.31 -0.96
C PHE A 143 -2.13 -8.21 -2.00
N TYR A 144 -1.74 -7.62 -3.14
CA TYR A 144 -0.86 -8.24 -4.12
C TYR A 144 0.31 -7.30 -4.48
N GLY A 145 1.51 -7.88 -4.53
CA GLY A 145 2.70 -7.23 -5.09
C GLY A 145 2.86 -7.50 -6.59
N SER A 146 3.96 -7.02 -7.14
CA SER A 146 4.31 -7.21 -8.55
C SER A 146 4.95 -8.59 -8.78
N VAL A 147 4.74 -9.17 -9.97
CA VAL A 147 5.52 -10.29 -10.56
C VAL A 147 6.04 -11.39 -9.59
N GLY A 148 5.14 -12.25 -9.09
CA GLY A 148 5.51 -13.45 -8.32
C GLY A 148 6.36 -13.17 -7.07
N VAL A 149 6.91 -14.20 -6.41
CA VAL A 149 7.59 -14.06 -5.10
C VAL A 149 8.79 -13.08 -5.06
N LYS A 150 9.31 -12.65 -6.22
CA LYS A 150 10.45 -11.71 -6.28
C LYS A 150 10.10 -10.28 -5.92
N GLU A 151 8.85 -9.87 -6.16
CA GLU A 151 8.32 -8.53 -5.87
C GLU A 151 6.93 -8.64 -5.21
N ALA A 152 6.67 -9.78 -4.53
CA ALA A 152 5.38 -10.06 -3.91
C ALA A 152 5.08 -9.22 -2.66
N GLY A 153 6.08 -8.56 -2.10
CA GLY A 153 5.96 -7.66 -0.97
C GLY A 153 6.38 -6.25 -1.32
N GLU A 154 5.94 -5.28 -0.53
CA GLU A 154 6.25 -3.87 -0.73
C GLU A 154 6.70 -3.24 0.58
N ALA A 155 7.65 -2.32 0.49
CA ALA A 155 8.13 -1.56 1.62
C ALA A 155 7.91 -0.07 1.39
N LEU A 156 7.35 0.63 2.38
CA LEU A 156 7.11 2.07 2.32
C LEU A 156 7.86 2.77 3.45
N THR A 157 8.57 3.84 3.11
CA THR A 157 9.00 4.82 4.10
C THR A 157 7.93 5.89 4.21
N ILE A 158 7.39 6.12 5.39
CA ILE A 158 6.26 7.03 5.62
C ILE A 158 6.70 8.08 6.62
N ALA A 159 6.58 9.36 6.27
CA ALA A 159 7.01 10.47 7.11
C ALA A 159 5.95 11.56 7.19
N ASP A 160 5.77 12.10 8.38
CA ASP A 160 5.00 13.32 8.63
C ASP A 160 5.87 14.38 9.33
N GLY A 161 5.25 15.44 9.85
CA GLY A 161 5.97 16.52 10.55
C GLY A 161 6.69 16.11 11.85
N THR A 162 6.50 14.88 12.33
CA THR A 162 6.95 14.42 13.66
C THR A 162 7.57 13.03 13.70
N GLU A 163 7.17 12.12 12.83
CA GLU A 163 7.59 10.72 12.84
C GLU A 163 8.01 10.24 11.43
N VAL A 164 8.90 9.26 11.41
CA VAL A 164 9.29 8.51 10.20
C VAL A 164 9.16 7.02 10.52
N TRP A 165 8.60 6.27 9.60
CA TRP A 165 8.28 4.86 9.74
C TRP A 165 8.73 4.08 8.51
N VAL A 166 9.06 2.81 8.71
CA VAL A 166 9.13 1.79 7.65
C VAL A 166 7.91 0.89 7.81
N PHE A 167 7.21 0.61 6.72
CA PHE A 167 6.04 -0.26 6.65
C PHE A 167 6.30 -1.36 5.61
N HIS A 168 6.18 -2.62 6.01
CA HIS A 168 6.26 -3.77 5.13
C HIS A 168 4.90 -4.43 5.00
N ILE A 169 4.59 -4.88 3.80
CA ILE A 169 3.33 -5.55 3.50
C ILE A 169 3.54 -6.65 2.45
N LEU A 170 2.83 -7.77 2.62
CA LEU A 170 2.71 -8.85 1.64
C LEU A 170 1.33 -9.53 1.79
N ALA A 171 1.00 -10.41 0.86
CA ALA A 171 -0.22 -11.22 0.94
C ALA A 171 -0.17 -12.14 2.17
N ASP A 172 -1.34 -12.50 2.71
CA ASP A 172 -1.45 -13.56 3.71
C ASP A 172 -1.46 -14.96 3.07
N ASP A 173 -1.61 -16.00 3.90
CA ASP A 173 -1.60 -17.39 3.46
C ASP A 173 -2.91 -17.85 2.78
N THR A 174 -3.91 -16.95 2.70
CA THR A 174 -5.15 -17.16 1.94
C THR A 174 -5.09 -16.54 0.54
N ALA A 175 -4.12 -15.65 0.32
CA ALA A 175 -4.00 -14.79 -0.86
C ALA A 175 -5.19 -13.81 -1.06
N GLU A 176 -6.07 -13.66 -0.07
CA GLU A 176 -7.18 -12.70 -0.08
C GLU A 176 -7.10 -11.68 1.06
N GLY A 177 -6.13 -11.83 1.96
CA GLY A 177 -5.79 -10.85 3.00
C GLY A 177 -4.36 -10.34 2.85
N ALA A 178 -3.83 -9.78 3.93
CA ALA A 178 -2.46 -9.27 3.99
C ALA A 178 -1.84 -9.52 5.37
N VAL A 179 -0.52 -9.54 5.39
CA VAL A 179 0.31 -9.47 6.60
C VAL A 179 1.18 -8.24 6.48
N TRP A 180 1.27 -7.45 7.54
CA TRP A 180 2.08 -6.24 7.53
C TRP A 180 2.71 -5.95 8.90
N ALA A 181 3.81 -5.22 8.87
CA ALA A 181 4.49 -4.72 10.06
C ALA A 181 5.09 -3.34 9.77
N ALA A 182 5.10 -2.46 10.77
CA ALA A 182 5.69 -1.14 10.70
C ALA A 182 6.58 -0.88 11.91
N GLN A 183 7.72 -0.23 11.66
CA GLN A 183 8.66 0.17 12.69
C GLN A 183 9.01 1.65 12.58
N ARG A 184 8.97 2.36 13.70
CA ARG A 184 9.39 3.76 13.79
C ARG A 184 10.90 3.87 13.64
N VAL A 185 11.36 4.82 12.82
CA VAL A 185 12.76 5.22 12.80
C VAL A 185 13.02 6.14 14.00
N PRO A 186 13.90 5.77 14.96
CA PRO A 186 14.12 6.59 16.13
C PRO A 186 14.71 7.96 15.77
N LYS A 187 14.45 8.96 16.61
CA LYS A 187 15.01 10.30 16.42
C LYS A 187 16.54 10.24 16.34
N GLY A 188 17.10 10.98 15.38
CA GLY A 188 18.56 11.03 15.14
C GLY A 188 19.13 9.81 14.41
N HIS A 189 18.28 8.88 13.96
CA HIS A 189 18.68 7.73 13.17
C HIS A 189 18.27 7.90 11.70
N ALA A 190 18.85 7.07 10.84
CA ALA A 190 18.46 6.91 9.45
C ALA A 190 18.33 5.42 9.15
N THR A 191 17.54 5.09 8.14
CA THR A 191 17.37 3.73 7.63
C THR A 191 17.52 3.70 6.12
N ILE A 192 17.79 2.51 5.57
CA ILE A 192 17.88 2.26 4.14
C ILE A 192 17.02 1.02 3.88
N VAL A 193 16.11 1.13 2.91
CA VAL A 193 15.24 0.03 2.48
C VAL A 193 15.67 -0.37 1.07
N PRO A 194 16.40 -1.49 0.90
CA PRO A 194 16.66 -2.05 -0.42
C PRO A 194 15.42 -2.77 -0.94
N ASN A 195 15.55 -3.56 -2.01
CA ASN A 195 14.50 -4.45 -2.49
C ASN A 195 14.31 -5.71 -1.62
N VAL A 196 14.44 -5.57 -0.30
CA VAL A 196 14.25 -6.63 0.72
C VAL A 196 13.69 -6.03 2.00
N PHE A 197 12.90 -6.80 2.75
CA PHE A 197 12.41 -6.38 4.06
C PHE A 197 13.54 -6.22 5.08
N VAL A 198 13.49 -5.11 5.83
CA VAL A 198 14.51 -4.72 6.83
C VAL A 198 14.02 -4.73 8.29
N ILE A 199 12.71 -4.88 8.53
CA ILE A 199 12.12 -5.00 9.87
C ILE A 199 12.44 -6.42 10.31
N ARG A 200 13.13 -6.52 11.44
CA ARG A 200 13.54 -7.80 12.02
C ARG A 200 12.54 -8.18 13.11
N GLU A 201 13.00 -8.20 14.35
CA GLU A 201 12.20 -8.54 15.52
C GLU A 201 11.11 -7.51 15.77
N ILE A 202 9.87 -7.99 15.92
CA ILE A 202 8.70 -7.20 16.31
C ILE A 202 8.49 -7.37 17.81
N ASP A 203 8.53 -6.27 18.56
CA ASP A 203 8.14 -6.25 19.97
C ASP A 203 6.65 -5.90 20.10
N PRO A 204 5.78 -6.87 20.42
CA PRO A 204 4.34 -6.62 20.52
C PRO A 204 3.96 -5.77 21.75
N THR A 205 4.90 -5.53 22.67
CA THR A 205 4.68 -4.70 23.85
C THR A 205 5.05 -3.23 23.64
N ASP A 206 5.74 -2.90 22.54
CA ASP A 206 6.19 -1.56 22.19
C ASP A 206 5.33 -0.93 21.07
N GLY A 207 4.09 -0.57 21.41
CA GLY A 207 3.16 0.11 20.49
C GLY A 207 3.60 1.53 20.08
N ASP A 208 4.62 2.10 20.75
CA ASP A 208 5.16 3.40 20.38
C ASP A 208 6.07 3.29 19.15
N ASN A 209 6.75 2.16 18.97
CA ASN A 209 7.68 1.92 17.87
C ASN A 209 7.23 0.83 16.90
N PHE A 210 6.21 0.03 17.22
CA PHE A 210 5.70 -1.03 16.34
C PHE A 210 4.19 -0.95 16.12
N MET A 211 3.78 -1.27 14.89
CA MET A 211 2.40 -1.56 14.50
C MET A 211 2.43 -2.77 13.56
N PHE A 212 1.45 -3.65 13.60
CA PHE A 212 1.43 -4.87 12.77
C PHE A 212 0.01 -5.39 12.60
N SER A 213 -0.21 -6.26 11.61
CA SER A 213 -1.50 -6.92 11.39
C SER A 213 -1.83 -7.90 12.52
N ASP A 214 -3.11 -8.01 12.88
CA ASP A 214 -3.56 -8.85 14.00
C ASP A 214 -3.24 -10.35 13.76
N ASN A 215 -3.17 -10.76 12.49
CA ASN A 215 -2.94 -12.13 12.04
C ASN A 215 -1.46 -12.55 11.97
N ILE A 216 -0.51 -11.63 12.20
CA ILE A 216 0.92 -11.84 11.89
C ILE A 216 1.55 -13.03 12.64
N PHE A 217 1.31 -13.13 13.95
CA PHE A 217 1.87 -14.18 14.79
C PHE A 217 1.21 -15.54 14.51
N ASP A 218 -0.11 -15.55 14.30
CA ASP A 218 -0.87 -16.76 14.00
C ASP A 218 -0.48 -17.38 12.65
N ILE A 219 -0.27 -16.55 11.63
CA ILE A 219 0.23 -16.98 10.33
C ILE A 219 1.64 -17.53 10.45
N ALA A 220 2.54 -16.81 11.13
CA ALA A 220 3.92 -17.26 11.32
C ALA A 220 4.01 -18.61 12.05
N LEU A 221 3.19 -18.83 13.09
CA LEU A 221 3.07 -20.11 13.79
C LEU A 221 2.54 -21.21 12.87
N ARG A 222 1.43 -20.94 12.16
CA ARG A 222 0.77 -21.92 11.29
C ARG A 222 1.63 -22.37 10.11
N LEU A 223 2.46 -21.48 9.58
CA LEU A 223 3.41 -21.78 8.50
C LEU A 223 4.75 -22.34 9.00
N GLY A 224 4.95 -22.41 10.32
CA GLY A 224 6.19 -22.90 10.93
C GLY A 224 7.39 -21.96 10.74
N TRP A 225 7.13 -20.68 10.50
CA TRP A 225 8.16 -19.63 10.36
C TRP A 225 8.60 -19.09 11.72
N TRP A 226 7.75 -19.24 12.73
CA TRP A 226 8.05 -18.93 14.12
C TRP A 226 7.56 -20.07 15.01
N ASN A 227 8.30 -20.38 16.08
CA ASN A 227 8.01 -21.49 16.99
C ASN A 227 7.21 -21.06 18.23
N GLY A 228 6.83 -19.78 18.35
CA GLY A 228 6.15 -19.23 19.52
C GLY A 228 7.08 -18.77 20.64
N GLU A 229 8.40 -18.88 20.45
CA GLU A 229 9.40 -18.46 21.43
C GLU A 229 10.17 -17.23 20.93
N GLY A 230 10.45 -16.29 21.82
CA GLY A 230 11.14 -15.05 21.49
C GLY A 230 10.29 -14.10 20.63
N LEU A 231 10.95 -13.09 20.04
CA LEU A 231 10.31 -12.14 19.13
C LEU A 231 10.22 -12.73 17.72
N LEU A 232 9.16 -12.37 17.00
CA LEU A 232 8.98 -12.72 15.60
C LEU A 232 9.92 -11.87 14.73
N ASP A 233 10.79 -12.51 13.94
CA ASP A 233 11.63 -11.83 12.95
C ASP A 233 10.94 -11.79 11.58
N PHE A 234 10.34 -10.65 11.26
CA PHE A 234 9.52 -10.47 10.05
C PHE A 234 10.27 -10.74 8.74
N ALA A 235 11.54 -10.38 8.65
CA ALA A 235 12.32 -10.56 7.43
C ALA A 235 12.98 -11.96 7.36
N ALA A 236 12.92 -12.75 8.43
CA ALA A 236 13.29 -14.17 8.39
C ALA A 236 12.11 -15.09 8.07
N THR A 237 10.88 -14.59 8.22
CA THR A 237 9.64 -15.36 8.03
C THR A 237 9.26 -15.53 6.58
#